data_AF-A0A957RIG0-F1
#
_entry.id   AF-A0A957RIG0-F1
#
_cell.length_a   1.000
_cell.length_b   1.000
_cell.length_c   1.000
_cell.angle_alpha   90.00
_cell.angle_beta   90.00
_cell.angle_gamma   90.00
#
_symmetry.space_group_name_H-M   'P 1'
#
loop_
_entity.id
_entity.type
_entity.pdbx_description
1 polymer ?
#
loop_
_entity_poly.entity_id
_entity_poly.type
_entity_poly.pdbx_seq_one_letter_code
_entity_poly.pdbx_strand_id
1 'polypeptide(L)'
;MSRLRLNRLWVQFSLVIAGVVLVAAVALVAATYSLRPEEPADRPPPAEVATGESATVEPPNPFLGFVRFATQSVLVLITTGTALGIGAGIWMSRRMTAPLEGLAAGAAQIGGGDLAYRVTPRGTEEMIGLAEAFNHMAGDLETAESLRQHLLADVAHELRTPLTVLQGNLRAILDDVYPLDKEEIARLYDQTRHLHRLINDLHELAQAEAGRLPLTLAPVDLAALAADAVDA
;
A
#
# COMPACT_ATOMS: atom_id res chain seq x y z
N MET A 1 7.77 -7.38 14.62
CA MET A 1 7.65 -8.73 14.00
C MET A 1 7.85 -8.68 12.47
N SER A 2 8.96 -8.11 11.97
CA SER A 2 9.14 -7.81 10.53
C SER A 2 10.31 -8.54 9.83
N ARG A 3 11.14 -9.30 10.56
CA ARG A 3 12.33 -9.97 9.98
C ARG A 3 12.06 -11.36 9.37
N LEU A 4 10.87 -11.93 9.57
CA LEU A 4 10.54 -13.31 9.15
C LEU A 4 10.02 -13.40 7.70
N ARG A 5 9.50 -12.33 7.10
CA ARG A 5 9.00 -12.35 5.71
C ARG A 5 10.08 -12.13 4.65
N LEU A 6 11.16 -11.41 5.00
CA LEU A 6 12.28 -11.17 4.08
C LEU A 6 13.07 -12.46 3.79
N ASN A 7 13.25 -13.34 4.79
CA ASN A 7 13.90 -14.64 4.59
C ASN A 7 13.12 -15.57 3.65
N ARG A 8 11.79 -15.50 3.62
CA ARG A 8 10.98 -16.40 2.80
C ARG A 8 11.09 -16.08 1.30
N LEU A 9 11.20 -14.80 0.94
CA LEU A 9 11.47 -14.38 -0.42
C LEU A 9 12.89 -14.77 -0.84
N TRP A 10 13.91 -14.51 -0.01
CA TRP A 10 15.29 -14.92 -0.30
C TRP A 10 15.45 -16.44 -0.47
N VAL A 11 14.72 -17.23 0.33
CA VAL A 11 14.71 -18.70 0.20
C VAL A 11 13.98 -19.15 -1.06
N GLN A 12 12.85 -18.53 -1.43
CA GLN A 12 12.16 -18.83 -2.70
C GLN A 12 13.02 -18.46 -3.91
N PHE A 13 13.72 -17.32 -3.86
CA PHE A 13 14.68 -16.92 -4.88
C PHE A 13 15.88 -17.90 -4.96
N SER A 14 16.46 -18.31 -3.83
CA SER A 14 17.58 -19.26 -3.84
C SER A 14 17.16 -20.65 -4.34
N LEU A 15 15.94 -21.08 -4.04
CA LEU A 15 15.43 -22.40 -4.44
C LEU A 15 15.12 -22.45 -5.94
N VAL A 16 14.61 -21.35 -6.51
CA VAL A 16 14.43 -21.21 -7.96
C VAL A 16 15.77 -21.13 -8.68
N ILE A 17 16.71 -20.32 -8.19
CA ILE A 17 18.07 -20.24 -8.76
C ILE A 17 18.77 -21.61 -8.69
N ALA A 18 18.67 -22.30 -7.55
CA ALA A 18 19.22 -23.64 -7.39
C ALA A 18 18.60 -24.65 -8.37
N GLY A 19 17.28 -24.59 -8.58
CA GLY A 19 16.58 -25.42 -9.57
C GLY A 19 17.06 -25.17 -11.00
N VAL A 20 17.34 -23.93 -11.37
CA VAL A 20 17.84 -23.59 -12.71
C VAL A 20 19.29 -24.00 -12.90
N VAL A 21 20.14 -23.77 -11.90
CA VAL A 21 21.52 -24.27 -11.91
C VAL A 21 21.53 -25.80 -12.01
N LEU A 22 20.62 -26.49 -11.32
CA LEU A 22 20.47 -27.94 -11.40
C LEU A 22 20.10 -28.40 -12.82
N VAL A 23 19.10 -27.78 -13.46
CA VAL A 23 18.68 -28.12 -14.83
C VAL A 23 19.81 -27.86 -15.83
N ALA A 24 20.51 -26.73 -15.70
CA ALA A 24 21.67 -26.41 -16.54
C ALA A 24 22.84 -27.40 -16.32
N ALA A 25 23.07 -27.82 -15.08
CA ALA A 25 24.09 -28.81 -14.76
C ALA A 25 23.73 -30.19 -15.32
N VAL A 26 22.47 -30.64 -15.19
CA VAL A 26 21.98 -31.91 -15.75
C VAL A 26 22.09 -31.90 -17.28
N ALA A 27 21.76 -30.78 -17.92
CA ALA A 27 21.92 -30.57 -19.35
C ALA A 27 23.39 -30.70 -19.79
N LEU A 28 24.32 -30.07 -19.07
CA LEU A 28 25.76 -30.14 -19.33
C LEU A 28 26.31 -31.56 -19.15
N VAL A 29 25.84 -32.27 -18.12
CA VAL A 29 26.18 -33.67 -17.86
C VAL A 29 25.66 -34.57 -18.98
N ALA A 30 24.41 -34.41 -19.43
CA ALA A 30 23.87 -35.17 -20.55
C ALA A 30 24.66 -34.92 -21.85
N ALA A 31 25.07 -33.67 -22.10
CA ALA A 31 25.93 -33.33 -23.23
C ALA A 31 27.30 -34.01 -23.15
N THR A 32 27.93 -34.07 -21.97
CA THR A 32 29.23 -34.74 -21.78
C THR A 32 29.14 -36.25 -21.89
N TYR A 33 28.10 -36.90 -21.38
CA TYR A 33 27.87 -38.34 -21.59
C TYR A 33 27.68 -38.69 -23.06
N SER A 34 26.98 -37.83 -23.81
CA SER A 34 26.79 -38.04 -25.25
C SER A 34 28.10 -38.03 -26.05
N LEU A 35 29.19 -37.47 -25.51
CA LEU A 35 30.50 -37.36 -26.16
C LEU A 35 31.45 -38.51 -25.83
N ARG A 36 31.08 -39.44 -24.94
CA ARG A 36 31.93 -40.58 -24.59
C ARG A 36 32.00 -41.52 -25.81
N PRO A 37 33.16 -41.70 -26.47
CA PRO A 37 33.30 -42.71 -27.50
C PRO A 37 33.09 -44.07 -26.85
N GLU A 38 32.34 -44.97 -27.49
CA GLU A 38 32.26 -46.35 -27.03
C GLU A 38 33.67 -46.93 -27.00
N GLU A 39 34.12 -47.36 -25.82
CA GLU A 39 35.34 -48.15 -25.71
C GLU A 39 35.10 -49.42 -26.52
N PRO A 40 35.91 -49.72 -27.55
CA PRO A 40 35.73 -50.94 -28.30
C PRO A 40 35.99 -52.10 -27.34
N ALA A 41 34.92 -52.81 -26.99
CA ALA A 41 34.95 -54.00 -26.16
C ALA A 41 35.49 -55.18 -26.96
N ASP A 42 36.70 -55.04 -27.52
CA ASP A 42 37.52 -56.18 -27.91
C ASP A 42 38.97 -55.73 -28.17
N ARG A 43 39.84 -55.93 -27.18
CA ARG A 43 41.28 -55.99 -27.40
C ARG A 43 41.71 -57.43 -27.20
N PRO A 44 41.80 -58.25 -28.25
CA PRO A 44 42.51 -59.51 -28.15
C PRO A 44 44.00 -59.27 -27.86
N PRO A 45 44.66 -60.15 -27.09
CA PRO A 45 46.06 -59.99 -26.68
C PRO A 45 47.03 -60.03 -27.88
N PRO A 46 48.24 -59.43 -27.76
CA PRO A 46 49.11 -59.20 -28.91
C PRO A 46 49.91 -60.46 -29.27
N ALA A 47 49.53 -61.12 -30.36
CA ALA A 47 50.44 -61.82 -31.26
C ALA A 47 49.67 -62.37 -32.48
N GLU A 48 49.81 -61.72 -33.63
CA GLU A 48 50.26 -62.32 -34.91
C GLU A 48 49.98 -61.40 -36.10
N VAL A 49 50.81 -61.57 -37.12
CA VAL A 49 51.11 -60.63 -38.19
C VAL A 49 50.05 -60.62 -39.29
N ALA A 50 49.69 -59.39 -39.70
CA ALA A 50 49.23 -58.95 -41.03
C ALA A 50 48.45 -59.95 -41.92
N THR A 51 47.15 -59.69 -42.01
CA THR A 51 46.41 -59.80 -43.27
C THR A 51 45.72 -58.47 -43.52
N GLY A 52 45.81 -57.97 -44.75
CA GLY A 52 45.27 -56.70 -45.18
C GLY A 52 43.76 -56.66 -45.06
N GLU A 53 43.27 -56.32 -43.88
CA GLU A 53 41.90 -55.87 -43.69
C GLU A 53 41.98 -54.35 -43.72
N SER A 54 41.62 -53.78 -44.87
CA SER A 54 41.32 -52.36 -44.96
C SER A 54 40.34 -52.06 -43.84
N ALA A 55 40.82 -51.43 -42.76
CA ALA A 55 39.99 -50.94 -41.70
C ALA A 55 38.91 -50.10 -42.38
N THR A 56 37.73 -50.68 -42.53
CA THR A 56 36.56 -49.97 -43.03
C THR A 56 36.28 -48.96 -41.95
N VAL A 57 36.83 -47.75 -42.12
CA VAL A 57 36.42 -46.60 -41.34
C VAL A 57 34.93 -46.48 -41.62
N GLU A 58 34.11 -47.03 -40.71
CA GLU A 58 32.67 -46.89 -40.82
C GLU A 58 32.39 -45.40 -41.02
N PRO A 59 31.66 -45.01 -42.08
CA PRO A 59 31.35 -43.61 -42.29
C PRO A 59 30.63 -43.11 -41.03
N PRO A 60 31.02 -41.94 -40.49
CA PRO A 60 30.45 -41.43 -39.26
C PRO A 60 28.92 -41.41 -39.39
N ASN A 61 28.25 -42.16 -38.51
CA ASN A 61 26.80 -42.34 -38.55
C ASN A 61 26.09 -40.97 -38.52
N PRO A 62 25.49 -40.49 -39.63
CA PRO A 62 24.96 -39.13 -39.73
C PRO A 62 23.79 -38.89 -38.77
N PHE A 63 23.08 -39.97 -38.40
CA PHE A 63 22.01 -39.96 -37.42
C PHE A 63 22.49 -39.56 -36.02
N LEU A 64 23.66 -40.03 -35.57
CA LEU A 64 24.18 -39.71 -34.23
C LEU A 64 24.60 -38.23 -34.13
N GLY A 65 25.17 -37.68 -35.21
CA GLY A 65 25.49 -36.25 -35.32
C GLY A 65 24.23 -35.38 -35.27
N PHE A 66 23.17 -35.79 -35.98
CA PHE A 66 21.86 -35.13 -35.94
C PHE A 66 21.25 -35.14 -34.54
N VAL A 67 21.25 -36.28 -33.84
CA VAL A 67 20.71 -36.40 -32.47
C VAL A 67 21.49 -35.50 -31.51
N ARG A 68 22.82 -35.48 -31.55
CA ARG A 68 23.65 -34.61 -30.70
C ARG A 68 23.36 -33.13 -30.95
N PHE A 69 23.28 -32.71 -32.23
CA PHE A 69 22.94 -31.35 -32.60
C PHE A 69 21.53 -30.96 -32.10
N ALA A 70 20.56 -31.85 -32.25
CA ALA A 70 19.19 -31.63 -31.79
C ALA A 70 19.13 -31.50 -30.26
N THR A 71 19.81 -32.38 -29.51
CA THR A 71 19.85 -32.32 -28.05
C THR A 71 20.54 -31.04 -27.55
N GLN A 72 21.70 -30.67 -28.10
CA GLN A 72 22.40 -29.44 -27.71
C GLN A 72 21.56 -28.19 -27.96
N SER A 73 20.87 -28.14 -29.11
CA SER A 73 19.99 -27.02 -29.46
C SER A 73 18.82 -26.88 -28.47
N VAL A 74 18.19 -28.00 -28.08
CA VAL A 74 17.10 -28.02 -27.08
C VAL A 74 17.60 -27.53 -25.72
N LEU A 75 18.78 -27.96 -25.28
CA LEU A 75 19.35 -27.54 -24.00
C LEU A 75 19.68 -26.04 -23.96
N VAL A 76 20.23 -25.50 -25.05
CA VAL A 76 20.51 -24.06 -25.17
C VAL A 76 19.21 -23.25 -25.13
N LEU A 77 18.15 -23.72 -25.81
CA LEU A 77 16.85 -23.06 -25.79
C LEU A 77 16.22 -23.05 -24.38
N ILE A 78 16.25 -24.19 -23.67
CA ILE A 78 15.69 -24.28 -22.31
C ILE A 78 16.45 -23.38 -21.35
N THR A 79 17.78 -23.44 -21.36
CA THR A 79 18.62 -22.65 -20.43
C THR A 79 18.48 -21.15 -20.69
N THR A 80 18.54 -20.73 -21.96
CA THR A 80 18.38 -19.32 -22.35
C THR A 80 16.97 -18.81 -22.04
N GLY A 81 15.93 -19.59 -22.39
CA GLY A 81 14.54 -19.24 -22.09
C GLY A 81 14.27 -19.09 -20.60
N THR A 82 14.84 -19.99 -19.79
CA THR A 82 14.71 -19.91 -18.32
C THR A 82 15.43 -18.69 -17.74
N ALA A 83 16.65 -18.42 -18.21
CA ALA A 83 17.41 -17.24 -17.77
C ALA A 83 16.68 -15.93 -18.12
N LEU A 84 16.13 -15.84 -19.34
CA LEU A 84 15.32 -14.69 -19.76
C LEU A 84 14.03 -14.57 -18.94
N GLY A 85 13.35 -15.68 -18.67
CA GLY A 85 12.14 -15.70 -17.83
C GLY A 85 12.41 -15.18 -16.41
N ILE A 86 13.52 -15.59 -15.79
CA ILE A 86 13.93 -15.08 -14.48
C ILE A 86 14.24 -13.58 -14.55
N GLY A 87 15.02 -13.15 -15.55
CA GLY A 87 15.36 -11.74 -15.74
C GLY A 87 14.11 -10.87 -15.88
N ALA A 88 13.17 -11.30 -16.73
CA ALA A 88 11.89 -10.63 -16.94
C ALA A 88 11.03 -10.62 -15.66
N GLY A 89 10.98 -11.74 -14.93
CA GLY A 89 10.23 -11.85 -13.68
C GLY A 89 10.77 -10.93 -12.58
N ILE A 90 12.10 -10.88 -12.39
CA ILE A 90 12.75 -9.98 -11.43
C ILE A 90 12.50 -8.51 -11.83
N TRP A 91 12.63 -8.20 -13.11
CA TRP A 91 12.38 -6.85 -13.63
C TRP A 91 10.93 -6.41 -13.40
N MET A 92 9.96 -7.26 -13.73
CA MET A 92 8.53 -6.98 -13.57
C MET A 92 8.14 -6.88 -12.09
N SER A 93 8.62 -7.79 -11.24
CA SER A 93 8.38 -7.75 -9.79
C SER A 93 8.90 -6.45 -9.18
N ARG A 94 10.12 -6.03 -9.53
CA ARG A 94 10.67 -4.76 -9.03
C ARG A 94 9.89 -3.55 -9.53
N ARG A 95 9.38 -3.58 -10.77
CA ARG A 95 8.64 -2.47 -11.35
C ARG A 95 7.23 -2.31 -10.76
N MET A 96 6.60 -3.38 -10.29
CA MET A 96 5.23 -3.34 -9.75
C MET A 96 5.17 -3.33 -8.22
N THR A 97 5.98 -4.14 -7.54
CA THR A 97 5.86 -4.33 -6.07
C THR A 97 6.48 -3.17 -5.29
N ALA A 98 7.60 -2.62 -5.74
CA ALA A 98 8.30 -1.56 -5.01
C ALA A 98 7.46 -0.26 -4.86
N PRO A 99 6.74 0.22 -5.89
CA PRO A 99 5.85 1.37 -5.72
C PRO A 99 4.68 1.12 -4.75
N LEU A 100 4.12 -0.10 -4.75
CA LEU A 100 3.03 -0.49 -3.84
C LEU A 100 3.47 -0.49 -2.38
N GLU A 101 4.70 -0.96 -2.09
CA GLU A 101 5.27 -0.86 -0.75
C GLU A 101 5.42 0.61 -0.30
N GLY A 102 5.78 1.50 -1.23
CA GLY A 102 5.83 2.95 -0.97
C GLY A 102 4.47 3.55 -0.61
N LEU A 103 3.41 3.16 -1.32
CA LEU A 103 2.03 3.56 -1.01
C LEU A 103 1.54 2.99 0.32
N ALA A 104 1.84 1.72 0.59
CA ALA A 104 1.48 1.08 1.86
C ALA A 104 2.19 1.74 3.05
N ALA A 105 3.47 2.07 2.90
CA ALA A 105 4.22 2.83 3.89
C ALA A 105 3.63 4.24 4.07
N GLY A 106 3.27 4.91 2.98
CA GLY A 106 2.61 6.22 3.03
C GLY A 106 1.27 6.18 3.75
N ALA A 107 0.43 5.19 3.47
CA ALA A 107 -0.84 4.98 4.17
C ALA A 107 -0.63 4.75 5.68
N ALA A 108 0.43 4.02 6.07
CA ALA A 108 0.77 3.84 7.47
C ALA A 108 1.23 5.16 8.14
N GLN A 109 1.94 6.04 7.42
CA GLN A 109 2.33 7.37 7.93
C GLN A 109 1.12 8.27 8.13
N ILE A 110 0.22 8.34 7.13
CA ILE A 110 -1.06 9.07 7.23
C ILE A 110 -1.89 8.54 8.41
N GLY A 111 -2.03 7.20 8.52
CA GLY A 111 -2.74 6.57 9.64
C GLY A 111 -2.06 6.76 11.01
N GLY A 112 -0.77 7.10 11.02
CA GLY A 112 -0.01 7.48 12.21
C GLY A 112 -0.16 8.96 12.59
N GLY A 113 -0.86 9.77 11.78
CA GLY A 113 -1.12 11.19 12.01
C GLY A 113 -0.23 12.15 11.22
N ASP A 114 0.74 11.66 10.44
CA ASP A 114 1.55 12.51 9.56
C ASP A 114 0.83 12.80 8.25
N LEU A 115 -0.15 13.70 8.30
CA LEU A 115 -0.99 14.09 7.16
C LEU A 115 -0.22 14.85 6.07
N ALA A 116 0.97 15.38 6.37
CA ALA A 116 1.83 16.08 5.41
C ALA A 116 2.64 15.12 4.53
N TYR A 117 2.68 13.82 4.85
CA TYR A 117 3.40 12.83 4.08
C TYR A 117 2.87 12.73 2.64
N ARG A 118 3.79 12.66 1.67
CA ARG A 118 3.46 12.49 0.24
C ARG A 118 4.32 11.40 -0.37
N VAL A 119 3.72 10.60 -1.26
CA VAL A 119 4.42 9.57 -2.04
C VAL A 119 4.89 10.19 -3.34
N THR A 120 6.15 9.94 -3.73
CA THR A 120 6.64 10.41 -5.04
C THR A 120 6.03 9.57 -6.17
N PRO A 121 5.36 10.16 -7.18
CA PRO A 121 4.83 9.42 -8.31
C PRO A 121 5.95 8.79 -9.13
N ARG A 122 5.96 7.45 -9.23
CA ARG A 122 6.95 6.67 -10.00
C ARG A 122 6.30 5.37 -10.48
N GLY A 123 6.68 4.88 -11.66
CA GLY A 123 6.26 3.58 -12.16
C GLY A 123 5.61 3.66 -13.53
N THR A 124 4.60 2.83 -13.77
CA THR A 124 3.72 2.94 -14.95
C THR A 124 2.76 4.12 -14.79
N GLU A 125 2.04 4.48 -15.86
CA GLU A 125 1.07 5.56 -15.85
C GLU A 125 -0.02 5.34 -14.78
N GLU A 126 -0.52 4.11 -14.65
CA GLU A 126 -1.52 3.75 -13.65
C GLU A 126 -0.99 3.89 -12.22
N MET A 127 0.30 3.60 -12.00
CA MET A 127 0.94 3.74 -10.69
C MET A 127 1.16 5.21 -10.33
N ILE A 128 1.51 6.04 -11.31
CA ILE A 128 1.60 7.49 -11.15
C ILE A 128 0.22 8.04 -10.78
N GLY A 129 -0.83 7.66 -11.52
CA GLY A 129 -2.20 8.08 -11.22
C GLY A 129 -2.66 7.65 -9.82
N LEU A 130 -2.30 6.45 -9.37
CA LEU A 130 -2.60 5.99 -8.00
C LEU A 130 -1.85 6.81 -6.94
N ALA A 131 -0.59 7.15 -7.17
CA ALA A 131 0.19 7.99 -6.26
C ALA A 131 -0.35 9.43 -6.19
N GLU A 132 -0.79 9.98 -7.30
CA GLU A 132 -1.45 11.28 -7.36
C GLU A 132 -2.78 11.27 -6.62
N ALA A 133 -3.62 10.26 -6.84
CA ALA A 133 -4.88 10.08 -6.11
C ALA A 133 -4.65 9.94 -4.60
N PHE A 134 -3.62 9.18 -4.19
CA PHE A 134 -3.22 9.09 -2.78
C PHE A 134 -2.81 10.45 -2.21
N ASN A 135 -1.97 11.20 -2.91
CA ASN A 135 -1.50 12.51 -2.46
C ASN A 135 -2.64 13.54 -2.40
N HIS A 136 -3.61 13.45 -3.30
CA HIS A 136 -4.80 14.30 -3.28
C HIS A 136 -5.64 14.02 -2.03
N MET A 137 -5.99 12.75 -1.78
CA MET A 137 -6.68 12.32 -0.55
C MET A 137 -5.93 12.76 0.71
N ALA A 138 -4.59 12.63 0.74
CA ALA A 138 -3.78 13.09 1.86
C ALA A 138 -3.87 14.61 2.08
N GLY A 139 -3.89 15.40 0.99
CA GLY A 139 -4.10 16.85 1.05
C GLY A 139 -5.49 17.25 1.53
N ASP A 140 -6.53 16.53 1.11
CA ASP A 140 -7.89 16.77 1.59
C ASP A 140 -8.00 16.49 3.09
N LEU A 141 -7.39 15.40 3.56
CA LEU A 141 -7.37 15.04 4.97
C LEU A 141 -6.59 16.06 5.82
N GLU A 142 -5.43 16.53 5.35
CA GLU A 142 -4.66 17.58 6.00
C GLU A 142 -5.45 18.89 6.10
N THR A 143 -6.16 19.27 5.03
CA THR A 143 -7.00 20.46 5.00
C THR A 143 -8.17 20.34 5.97
N ALA A 144 -8.85 19.19 5.99
CA ALA A 144 -9.96 18.92 6.91
C ALA A 144 -9.51 18.97 8.38
N GLU A 145 -8.35 18.40 8.69
CA GLU A 145 -7.79 18.42 10.04
C GLU A 145 -7.39 19.84 10.48
N SER A 146 -6.78 20.62 9.58
CA SER A 146 -6.46 22.03 9.84
C SER A 146 -7.72 22.86 10.10
N LEU A 147 -8.77 22.67 9.28
CA LEU A 147 -10.06 23.34 9.48
C LEU A 147 -10.68 22.96 10.83
N ARG A 148 -10.67 21.66 11.17
CA ARG A 148 -11.17 21.16 12.47
C ARG A 148 -10.45 21.83 13.65
N GLN A 149 -9.12 21.97 13.57
CA GLN A 149 -8.33 22.61 14.63
C GLN A 149 -8.65 24.10 14.75
N HIS A 150 -8.79 24.82 13.64
CA HIS A 150 -9.20 26.23 13.65
C HIS A 150 -10.60 26.41 14.24
N LEU A 151 -11.58 25.60 13.82
CA LEU A 151 -12.94 25.64 14.37
C LEU A 151 -12.95 25.43 15.88
N LEU A 152 -12.17 24.46 16.39
CA LEU A 152 -12.06 24.23 17.83
C LEU A 152 -11.43 25.43 18.58
N ALA A 153 -10.43 26.08 17.97
CA ALA A 153 -9.81 27.27 18.54
C ALA A 153 -10.80 28.45 18.59
N ASP A 154 -11.55 28.66 17.51
CA ASP A 154 -12.54 29.73 17.40
C ASP A 154 -13.67 29.52 18.41
N VAL A 155 -14.23 28.31 18.49
CA VAL A 155 -15.23 27.95 19.50
C VAL A 155 -14.70 28.20 20.91
N ALA A 156 -13.48 27.78 21.22
CA ALA A 156 -12.91 27.98 22.55
C ALA A 156 -12.75 29.48 22.88
N HIS A 157 -12.47 30.32 21.88
CA HIS A 157 -12.38 31.77 22.04
C HIS A 157 -13.77 32.39 22.30
N GLU A 158 -14.76 32.05 21.47
CA GLU A 158 -16.13 32.55 21.56
C GLU A 158 -16.81 32.16 22.87
N LEU A 159 -16.48 30.99 23.45
CA LEU A 159 -17.00 30.58 24.76
C LEU A 159 -16.26 31.25 25.94
N ARG A 160 -14.97 31.60 25.79
CA ARG A 160 -14.18 32.20 26.87
C ARG A 160 -14.70 33.59 27.23
N THR A 161 -15.05 34.41 26.25
CA THR A 161 -15.51 35.79 26.46
C THR A 161 -16.76 35.87 27.35
N PRO A 162 -17.91 35.23 27.02
CA PRO A 162 -19.10 35.29 27.84
C PRO A 162 -18.89 34.64 29.21
N LEU A 163 -18.07 33.59 29.30
CA LEU A 163 -17.73 32.97 30.58
C LEU A 163 -16.94 33.92 31.47
N THR A 164 -15.98 34.66 30.91
CA THR A 164 -15.18 35.65 31.63
C THR A 164 -16.06 36.80 32.13
N VAL A 165 -17.01 37.28 31.31
CA VAL A 165 -17.99 38.29 31.71
C VAL A 165 -18.87 37.79 32.86
N LEU A 166 -19.39 36.56 32.76
CA LEU A 166 -20.22 35.97 33.80
C LEU A 166 -19.47 35.82 35.13
N GLN A 167 -18.21 35.35 35.07
CA GLN A 167 -17.34 35.27 36.24
C GLN A 167 -17.03 36.66 36.82
N GLY A 168 -16.79 37.66 35.97
CA GLY A 168 -16.55 39.05 36.38
C GLY A 168 -17.75 39.67 37.10
N ASN A 169 -18.95 39.47 36.57
CA ASN A 169 -20.18 39.94 37.20
C ASN A 169 -20.43 39.26 38.56
N LEU A 170 -20.27 37.94 38.62
CA LEU A 170 -20.36 37.19 39.89
C LEU A 170 -19.32 37.69 40.92
N ARG A 171 -18.09 37.98 40.46
CA ARG A 171 -17.03 38.55 41.30
C ARG A 171 -17.40 39.95 41.82
N ALA A 172 -17.93 40.81 40.96
CA ALA A 172 -18.38 42.15 41.34
C ALA A 172 -19.51 42.12 42.38
N ILE A 173 -20.41 41.13 42.32
CA ILE A 173 -21.42 40.91 43.36
C ILE A 173 -20.77 40.45 44.66
N LEU A 174 -19.80 39.53 44.61
CA LEU A 174 -19.08 39.05 45.80
C LEU A 174 -18.25 40.14 46.49
N ASP A 175 -17.74 41.10 45.71
CA ASP A 175 -16.96 42.24 46.21
C ASP A 175 -17.87 43.45 46.57
N ASP A 176 -19.20 43.27 46.66
CA ASP A 176 -20.22 44.29 46.97
C ASP A 176 -20.23 45.51 46.01
N VAL A 177 -19.65 45.37 44.82
CA VAL A 177 -19.65 46.41 43.77
C VAL A 177 -20.99 46.44 43.04
N TYR A 178 -21.58 45.27 42.79
CA TYR A 178 -22.92 45.12 42.21
C TYR A 178 -23.93 44.62 43.25
N PRO A 179 -25.20 45.10 43.20
CA PRO A 179 -26.23 44.66 44.14
C PRO A 179 -26.65 43.21 43.86
N LEU A 180 -26.84 42.43 44.92
CA LEU A 180 -27.49 41.11 44.84
C LEU A 180 -29.01 41.29 44.85
N ASP A 181 -29.58 41.62 43.70
CA ASP A 181 -31.02 41.75 43.51
C ASP A 181 -31.56 40.80 42.42
N LYS A 182 -32.88 40.78 42.27
CA LYS A 182 -33.54 39.90 41.30
C LYS A 182 -33.24 40.28 39.85
N GLU A 183 -32.98 41.56 39.57
CA GLU A 183 -32.67 42.02 38.21
C GLU A 183 -31.29 41.52 37.79
N GLU A 184 -30.29 41.62 38.67
CA GLU A 184 -28.95 41.12 38.41
C GLU A 184 -28.90 39.60 38.29
N ILE A 185 -29.64 38.89 39.14
CA ILE A 185 -29.80 37.43 39.04
C ILE A 185 -30.44 37.04 37.70
N ALA A 186 -31.48 37.76 37.26
CA ALA A 186 -32.13 37.50 35.97
C ALA A 186 -31.16 37.73 34.80
N ARG A 187 -30.35 38.80 34.84
CA ARG A 187 -29.32 39.07 33.83
C ARG A 187 -28.29 37.94 33.73
N LEU A 188 -27.75 37.49 34.87
CA LEU A 188 -26.81 36.36 34.91
C LEU A 188 -27.45 35.06 34.41
N TYR A 189 -28.71 34.81 34.79
CA TYR A 189 -29.44 33.64 34.33
C TYR A 189 -29.65 33.65 32.81
N ASP A 190 -30.02 34.78 32.22
CA ASP A 190 -30.16 34.92 30.77
C ASP A 190 -28.84 34.69 30.03
N GLN A 191 -27.71 35.16 30.59
CA GLN A 191 -26.37 34.86 30.06
C GLN A 191 -26.07 33.36 30.09
N THR A 192 -26.40 32.66 31.17
CA THR A 192 -26.24 31.18 31.22
C THR A 192 -27.13 30.46 30.21
N ARG A 193 -28.37 30.92 30.00
CA ARG A 193 -29.28 30.37 28.97
C ARG A 193 -28.75 30.61 27.56
N HIS A 194 -28.14 31.76 27.31
CA HIS A 194 -27.52 32.04 26.01
C HIS A 194 -26.31 31.12 25.75
N LEU A 195 -25.42 30.98 26.73
CA LEU A 195 -24.27 30.07 26.63
C LEU A 195 -24.71 28.61 26.42
N HIS A 196 -25.76 28.17 27.12
CA HIS A 196 -26.33 26.83 26.95
C HIS A 196 -26.87 26.60 25.54
N ARG A 197 -27.57 27.58 24.95
CA ARG A 197 -28.03 27.50 23.55
C ARG A 197 -26.87 27.34 22.58
N LEU A 198 -25.82 28.16 22.71
CA LEU A 198 -24.62 28.05 21.85
C LEU A 198 -23.95 26.67 21.94
N ILE A 199 -23.86 26.10 23.14
CA ILE A 199 -23.29 24.76 23.33
C ILE A 199 -24.16 23.69 22.66
N ASN A 200 -25.49 23.81 22.74
CA ASN A 200 -26.41 22.88 22.08
C ASN A 200 -26.31 23.00 20.55
N ASP A 201 -26.28 24.21 20.01
CA ASP A 201 -26.15 24.45 18.57
C ASP A 201 -24.85 23.84 18.03
N LEU A 202 -23.73 23.99 18.77
CA LEU A 202 -22.46 23.37 18.43
C LEU A 202 -22.53 21.83 18.48
N HIS A 203 -23.24 21.29 19.47
CA HIS A 203 -23.41 19.86 19.61
C HIS A 203 -24.23 19.26 18.45
N GLU A 204 -25.29 19.94 18.03
CA GLU A 204 -26.09 19.56 16.86
C GLU A 204 -25.26 19.62 15.58
N LEU A 205 -24.47 20.68 15.39
CA LEU A 205 -23.55 20.80 14.26
C LEU A 205 -22.55 19.63 14.23
N ALA A 206 -21.94 19.30 15.36
CA ALA A 206 -21.00 18.18 15.46
C ALA A 206 -21.67 16.82 15.17
N GLN A 207 -22.93 16.62 15.56
CA GLN A 207 -23.68 15.43 15.19
C GLN A 207 -23.97 15.36 13.69
N ALA A 208 -24.28 16.50 13.07
CA ALA A 208 -24.50 16.60 11.63
C ALA A 208 -23.23 16.26 10.84
N GLU A 209 -22.08 16.83 11.21
CA GLU A 209 -20.79 16.53 10.58
C GLU A 209 -20.38 15.07 10.72
N ALA A 210 -20.68 14.44 11.85
CA ALA A 210 -20.43 13.02 12.06
C ALA A 210 -21.40 12.08 11.30
N GLY A 211 -22.37 12.63 10.57
CA GLY A 211 -23.43 11.87 9.90
C GLY A 211 -24.36 11.15 10.89
N ARG A 212 -24.43 11.62 12.14
CA ARG A 212 -25.18 11.02 13.24
C ARG A 212 -26.47 11.75 13.57
N LEU A 213 -26.76 12.85 12.88
CA LEU A 213 -28.00 13.59 13.07
C LEU A 213 -29.19 12.76 12.55
N PRO A 214 -30.11 12.31 13.42
CA PRO A 214 -31.22 11.46 13.00
C PRO A 214 -32.21 12.28 12.16
N LEU A 215 -32.29 11.99 10.86
CA LEU A 215 -33.25 12.62 9.97
C LEU A 215 -34.51 11.77 9.87
N THR A 216 -35.63 12.31 10.34
CA THR A 216 -36.96 11.72 10.12
C THR A 216 -37.58 12.34 8.89
N LEU A 217 -37.47 11.65 7.75
CA LEU A 217 -38.05 12.12 6.50
C LEU A 217 -39.54 11.78 6.45
N ALA A 218 -40.39 12.80 6.35
CA ALA A 218 -41.83 12.66 6.20
C ALA A 218 -42.39 13.73 5.25
N PRO A 219 -43.50 13.46 4.53
CA PRO A 219 -44.22 14.49 3.79
C PRO A 219 -44.69 15.59 4.75
N VAL A 220 -44.38 16.84 4.44
CA VAL A 220 -44.73 18.02 5.25
C VAL A 220 -45.40 19.06 4.37
N ASP A 221 -46.47 19.67 4.88
CA ASP A 221 -47.08 20.87 4.30
C ASP A 221 -46.24 22.09 4.66
N LEU A 222 -45.56 22.67 3.66
CA LEU A 222 -44.70 23.83 3.82
C LEU A 222 -45.47 25.09 4.22
N ALA A 223 -46.75 25.23 3.84
CA ALA A 223 -47.56 26.39 4.20
C ALA A 223 -47.94 26.35 5.68
N ALA A 224 -48.32 25.17 6.19
CA ALA A 224 -48.58 24.96 7.60
C ALA A 224 -47.31 25.16 8.44
N LEU A 225 -46.18 24.59 8.00
CA LEU A 225 -44.90 24.74 8.70
C LEU A 225 -44.44 26.20 8.79
N ALA A 226 -44.62 26.97 7.71
CA ALA A 226 -44.27 28.39 7.70
C ALA A 226 -45.15 29.23 8.62
N ALA A 227 -46.44 28.89 8.75
CA ALA A 227 -47.34 29.55 9.69
C ALA A 227 -46.93 29.27 11.15
N ASP A 228 -46.70 27.99 11.50
CA ASP A 228 -46.25 27.60 12.84
C ASP A 228 -44.94 28.28 13.26
N ALA A 229 -44.01 28.47 12.32
CA ALA A 229 -42.72 29.10 12.59
C ALA A 229 -42.80 30.62 12.89
N VAL A 230 -43.87 31.28 12.46
CA VAL A 230 -44.08 32.72 12.71
C VAL A 230 -44.76 32.96 14.07
N ASP A 231 -45.48 31.96 14.57
CA ASP A 231 -46.22 32.04 15.84
C ASP A 231 -45.39 31.58 17.07
N ALA A 232 -44.19 31.01 16.85
CA ALA A 232 -43.28 30.47 17.88
C ALA A 232 -42.22 31.47 18.37
#